data_AF-A0A7C5U6E2-F1
#
_entry.id   AF-A0A7C5U6E2-F1
#
_cell.length_a   1.000
_cell.length_b   1.000
_cell.length_c   1.000
_cell.angle_alpha   90.00
_cell.angle_beta   90.00
_cell.angle_gamma   90.00
#
_symmetry.space_group_name_H-M   'P 1'
#
loop_
_entity.id
_entity.type
_entity.pdbx_description
1 polymer ?
#
loop_
_entity_poly.entity_id
_entity_poly.type
_entity_poly.pdbx_seq_one_letter_code
_entity_poly.pdbx_strand_id
1 'polypeptide(L)'
;MKKVFVFFILSLFVLSFAQGIVSLQKVYQLKEGDTVEATGVVLISPNALMNKTTWIQDATAGIMLYGNLPELKIGDVVKVTGKTKLYYGILEILPDKIEVIGKEQVQPVNLNKIFEEEAKKGQITKQKIGELFNNNMSRLVSVSGVISDIQAYQFIVKTDYFDILIYIRKEANISTKELKKGDKVTVNGIMYLYKDTFEILPRFQADIVKN
;
A
#
# COMPACT_ATOMS: atom_id res chain seq x y z
N MET A 1 69.86 6.70 -14.29
CA MET A 1 69.02 5.98 -13.30
C MET A 1 67.56 6.24 -13.66
N LYS A 2 66.82 5.18 -14.04
CA LYS A 2 65.46 5.29 -14.61
C LYS A 2 64.44 5.59 -13.51
N LYS A 3 63.61 6.62 -13.70
CA LYS A 3 62.45 6.91 -12.84
C LYS A 3 61.30 5.98 -13.24
N VAL A 4 60.86 5.15 -12.31
CA VAL A 4 59.70 4.27 -12.47
C VAL A 4 58.44 5.08 -12.13
N PHE A 5 57.54 5.22 -13.09
CA PHE A 5 56.18 5.73 -12.85
C PHE A 5 55.31 4.56 -12.39
N VAL A 6 54.80 4.62 -11.17
CA VAL A 6 53.79 3.70 -10.67
C VAL A 6 52.43 4.32 -10.93
N PHE A 7 51.67 3.73 -11.86
CA PHE A 7 50.25 4.07 -12.05
C PHE A 7 49.42 3.30 -11.03
N PHE A 8 48.75 4.04 -10.13
CA PHE A 8 47.69 3.49 -9.29
C PHE A 8 46.41 3.37 -10.14
N ILE A 9 46.07 2.14 -10.54
CA ILE A 9 44.77 1.84 -11.12
C ILE A 9 43.79 1.67 -9.94
N LEU A 10 42.95 2.69 -9.73
CA LEU A 10 41.82 2.60 -8.82
C LEU A 10 40.73 1.78 -9.52
N SER A 11 40.67 0.46 -9.28
CA SER A 11 39.56 -0.34 -9.79
C SER A 11 38.31 -0.02 -8.98
N LEU A 12 37.38 0.73 -9.57
CA LEU A 12 36.03 0.89 -9.04
C LEU A 12 35.31 -0.46 -9.18
N PHE A 13 35.26 -1.24 -8.11
CA PHE A 13 34.48 -2.47 -8.06
C PHE A 13 33.00 -2.08 -7.91
N VAL A 14 32.29 -1.95 -9.03
CA VAL A 14 30.82 -1.82 -8.99
C VAL A 14 30.28 -3.22 -8.74
N LEU A 15 29.97 -3.54 -7.48
CA LEU A 15 29.19 -4.72 -7.14
C LEU A 15 27.80 -4.55 -7.75
N SER A 16 27.60 -5.13 -8.93
CA SER A 16 26.28 -5.33 -9.50
C SER A 16 25.58 -6.42 -8.71
N PHE A 17 24.80 -6.03 -7.70
CA PHE A 17 23.83 -6.95 -7.10
C PHE A 17 22.73 -7.19 -8.14
N ALA A 18 22.81 -8.32 -8.84
CA ALA A 18 21.64 -8.90 -9.49
C ALA A 18 20.72 -9.43 -8.38
N GLN A 19 19.99 -8.53 -7.73
CA GLN A 19 18.94 -8.93 -6.81
C GLN A 19 17.82 -9.51 -7.67
N GLY A 20 17.66 -10.84 -7.64
CA GLY A 20 16.53 -11.51 -8.26
C GLY A 20 15.20 -11.02 -7.66
N ILE A 21 14.08 -11.41 -8.28
CA ILE A 21 12.73 -11.01 -7.86
C ILE A 21 12.55 -11.25 -6.35
N VAL A 22 12.24 -10.19 -5.59
CA VAL A 22 11.97 -10.24 -4.15
C VAL A 22 10.47 -10.11 -3.86
N SER A 23 10.02 -10.62 -2.71
CA SER A 23 8.67 -10.35 -2.21
C SER A 23 8.50 -8.89 -1.80
N LEU A 24 7.28 -8.37 -1.83
CA LEU A 24 7.00 -7.00 -1.43
C LEU A 24 7.34 -6.74 0.04
N GLN A 25 7.16 -7.71 0.93
CA GLN A 25 7.60 -7.58 2.32
C GLN A 25 9.12 -7.39 2.43
N LYS A 26 9.91 -8.03 1.56
CA LYS A 26 11.37 -7.87 1.58
C LYS A 26 11.80 -6.48 1.16
N VAL A 27 11.00 -5.79 0.34
CA VAL A 27 11.26 -4.41 -0.10
C VAL A 27 11.29 -3.45 1.10
N TYR A 28 10.47 -3.68 2.12
CA TYR A 28 10.47 -2.90 3.36
C TYR A 28 11.74 -3.05 4.21
N GLN A 29 12.64 -3.96 3.86
CA GLN A 29 13.94 -4.13 4.52
C GLN A 29 15.09 -3.48 3.73
N LEU A 30 14.81 -2.93 2.55
CA LEU A 30 15.79 -2.24 1.71
C LEU A 30 15.98 -0.79 2.16
N LYS A 31 17.12 -0.21 1.85
CA LYS A 31 17.40 1.21 2.08
C LYS A 31 16.76 2.04 0.97
N GLU A 32 16.49 3.31 1.26
CA GLU A 32 16.10 4.27 0.23
C GLU A 32 17.17 4.35 -0.88
N GLY A 33 16.73 4.31 -2.15
CA GLY A 33 17.60 4.38 -3.34
C GLY A 33 18.07 3.02 -3.86
N ASP A 34 17.86 1.94 -3.11
CA ASP A 34 18.18 0.59 -3.52
C ASP A 34 17.36 0.20 -4.76
N THR A 35 18.02 -0.45 -5.72
CA THR A 35 17.34 -1.02 -6.88
C THR A 35 16.59 -2.28 -6.45
N VAL A 36 15.35 -2.42 -6.92
CA VAL A 36 14.48 -3.54 -6.58
C VAL A 36 13.82 -4.10 -7.84
N GLU A 37 13.66 -5.42 -7.87
CA GLU A 37 12.78 -6.11 -8.80
C GLU A 37 11.77 -6.93 -8.00
N ALA A 38 10.48 -6.69 -8.20
CA ALA A 38 9.41 -7.35 -7.44
C ALA A 38 8.18 -7.61 -8.31
N THR A 39 7.33 -8.54 -7.88
CA THR A 39 6.06 -8.86 -8.52
C THR A 39 4.90 -8.52 -7.59
N GLY A 40 3.79 -8.03 -8.14
CA GLY A 40 2.55 -7.84 -7.40
C GLY A 40 1.35 -7.62 -8.31
N VAL A 41 0.16 -7.71 -7.72
CA VAL A 41 -1.12 -7.52 -8.40
C VAL A 41 -1.59 -6.08 -8.23
N VAL A 42 -1.90 -5.40 -9.33
CA VAL A 42 -2.40 -4.02 -9.36
C VAL A 42 -3.77 -3.93 -8.67
N LEU A 43 -3.88 -3.06 -7.68
CA LEU A 43 -5.09 -2.92 -6.85
C LEU A 43 -6.09 -1.90 -7.39
N ILE A 44 -5.58 -0.92 -8.12
CA ILE A 44 -6.32 0.21 -8.65
C ILE A 44 -5.58 0.81 -9.84
N SER A 45 -6.29 1.27 -10.86
CA SER A 45 -5.65 1.89 -12.03
C SER A 45 -4.86 3.15 -11.64
N PRO A 46 -3.74 3.44 -12.34
CA PRO A 46 -2.96 4.64 -12.10
C PRO A 46 -3.81 5.92 -12.10
N ASN A 47 -3.50 6.86 -11.21
CA ASN A 47 -4.19 8.14 -11.05
C ASN A 47 -5.61 8.09 -10.47
N ALA A 48 -6.20 6.91 -10.22
CA ALA A 48 -7.59 6.83 -9.77
C ALA A 48 -7.82 7.19 -8.30
N LEU A 49 -6.75 7.20 -7.48
CA LEU A 49 -6.81 7.65 -6.08
C LEU A 49 -5.90 8.84 -5.81
N MET A 50 -4.68 8.85 -6.37
CA MET A 50 -3.73 9.94 -6.24
C MET A 50 -2.95 10.09 -7.54
N ASN A 51 -2.57 11.32 -7.87
CA ASN A 51 -1.82 11.63 -9.09
C ASN A 51 -0.51 10.85 -9.13
N LYS A 52 -0.22 10.22 -10.28
CA LYS A 52 1.00 9.43 -10.57
C LYS A 52 1.20 8.20 -9.69
N THR A 53 0.16 7.71 -9.00
CA THR A 53 0.28 6.51 -8.17
C THR A 53 -0.59 5.35 -8.65
N THR A 54 -0.12 4.15 -8.33
CA THR A 54 -0.92 2.93 -8.19
C THR A 54 -0.38 2.13 -6.99
N TRP A 55 -1.02 1.02 -6.65
CA TRP A 55 -0.57 0.09 -5.62
C TRP A 55 -0.57 -1.31 -6.19
N ILE A 56 0.44 -2.07 -5.79
CA ILE A 56 0.52 -3.51 -6.05
C ILE A 56 0.57 -4.25 -4.72
N GLN A 57 0.06 -5.49 -4.69
CA GLN A 57 0.25 -6.36 -3.54
C GLN A 57 0.56 -7.80 -3.95
N ASP A 58 1.30 -8.50 -3.10
CA ASP A 58 1.47 -9.93 -3.15
C ASP A 58 0.87 -10.55 -1.87
N ALA A 59 1.11 -11.84 -1.63
CA ALA A 59 0.62 -12.50 -0.42
C ALA A 59 1.18 -11.87 0.89
N THR A 60 2.35 -11.24 0.81
CA THR A 60 3.16 -10.79 1.94
C THR A 60 2.94 -9.34 2.33
N ALA A 61 2.80 -8.42 1.36
CA ALA A 61 2.62 -6.99 1.60
C ALA A 61 2.01 -6.27 0.39
N GLY A 62 1.60 -5.02 0.59
CA GLY A 62 1.31 -4.08 -0.49
C GLY A 62 2.41 -3.04 -0.59
N ILE A 63 2.57 -2.39 -1.75
CA ILE A 63 3.46 -1.23 -1.89
C ILE A 63 2.88 -0.24 -2.91
N MET A 64 3.15 1.05 -2.69
CA MET A 64 2.81 2.10 -3.63
C MET A 64 3.86 2.19 -4.74
N LEU A 65 3.41 2.35 -5.98
CA LEU A 65 4.24 2.75 -7.10
C LEU A 65 3.98 4.22 -7.40
N TYR A 66 5.04 5.02 -7.53
CA TYR A 66 4.94 6.45 -7.86
C TYR A 66 5.82 6.79 -9.06
N GLY A 67 5.26 7.45 -10.08
CA GLY A 67 6.06 7.93 -11.22
C GLY A 67 5.29 8.01 -12.54
N ASN A 68 6.02 7.86 -13.65
CA ASN A 68 5.43 7.77 -14.96
C ASN A 68 4.95 6.34 -15.23
N LEU A 69 3.72 6.05 -14.81
CA LEU A 69 3.14 4.71 -14.89
C LEU A 69 2.48 4.50 -16.27
N PRO A 70 2.67 3.33 -16.91
CA PRO A 70 1.90 2.98 -18.11
C PRO A 70 0.43 2.74 -17.73
N GLU A 71 -0.43 2.51 -18.72
CA GLU A 71 -1.78 2.03 -18.44
C GLU A 71 -1.72 0.66 -17.75
N LEU A 72 -2.31 0.58 -16.56
CA LEU A 72 -2.43 -0.65 -15.78
C LEU A 72 -3.88 -0.81 -15.30
N LYS A 73 -4.35 -2.04 -15.30
CA LYS A 73 -5.71 -2.42 -14.91
C LYS A 73 -5.68 -3.18 -13.60
N ILE A 74 -6.76 -3.04 -12.83
CA ILE A 74 -6.98 -3.86 -11.63
C ILE A 74 -6.82 -5.34 -12.01
N GLY A 75 -6.08 -6.06 -11.17
CA GLY A 75 -5.79 -7.47 -11.35
C GLY A 75 -4.66 -7.79 -12.33
N ASP A 76 -4.01 -6.80 -12.97
CA ASP A 76 -2.74 -7.04 -13.67
C ASP A 76 -1.70 -7.54 -12.68
N VAL A 77 -1.08 -8.69 -12.96
CA VAL A 77 0.14 -9.11 -12.29
C VAL A 77 1.29 -8.42 -13.02
N VAL A 78 2.03 -7.60 -12.30
CA VAL A 78 3.15 -6.84 -12.86
C VAL A 78 4.46 -7.23 -12.22
N LYS A 79 5.50 -7.34 -13.04
CA LYS A 79 6.89 -7.30 -12.61
C LYS A 79 7.37 -5.84 -12.71
N VAL A 80 7.88 -5.31 -11.61
CA VAL A 80 8.34 -3.93 -11.48
C VAL A 80 9.83 -3.94 -11.18
N THR A 81 10.59 -3.19 -11.97
CA THR A 81 11.99 -2.86 -11.68
C THR A 81 12.08 -1.36 -11.44
N GLY A 82 12.72 -0.95 -10.36
CA GLY A 82 12.84 0.47 -10.01
C GLY A 82 13.70 0.70 -8.77
N LYS A 83 13.51 1.86 -8.13
CA LYS A 83 14.21 2.22 -6.89
C LYS A 83 13.25 2.46 -5.75
N THR A 84 13.64 2.07 -4.55
CA THR A 84 12.91 2.44 -3.34
C THR A 84 13.03 3.93 -3.07
N LYS A 85 11.95 4.53 -2.57
CA LYS A 85 11.92 5.93 -2.12
C LYS A 85 11.14 6.02 -0.81
N LEU A 86 11.61 6.82 0.14
CA LEU A 86 10.86 7.16 1.34
C LEU A 86 10.31 8.58 1.18
N TYR A 87 8.99 8.72 1.20
CA TYR A 87 8.33 10.02 1.07
C TYR A 87 7.31 10.19 2.20
N TYR A 88 7.56 11.16 3.08
CA TYR A 88 6.77 11.40 4.30
C TYR A 88 6.49 10.13 5.13
N GLY A 89 7.50 9.25 5.27
CA GLY A 89 7.39 8.01 6.04
C GLY A 89 6.72 6.85 5.29
N ILE A 90 6.32 7.04 4.05
CA ILE A 90 5.74 6.00 3.20
C ILE A 90 6.81 5.50 2.24
N LEU A 91 7.08 4.19 2.29
CA LEU A 91 7.96 3.54 1.32
C LEU A 91 7.20 3.29 0.02
N GLU A 92 7.80 3.71 -1.08
CA GLU A 92 7.29 3.54 -2.44
C GLU A 92 8.37 2.99 -3.37
N ILE A 93 7.97 2.46 -4.52
CA ILE A 93 8.88 2.14 -5.62
C ILE A 93 8.69 3.19 -6.71
N LEU A 94 9.79 3.78 -7.16
CA LEU A 94 9.89 4.60 -8.36
C LEU A 94 10.21 3.69 -9.55
N PRO A 95 9.25 3.34 -10.41
CA PRO A 95 9.47 2.35 -11.45
C PRO A 95 10.29 2.90 -12.61
N ASP A 96 11.34 2.16 -13.01
CA ASP A 96 12.05 2.37 -14.28
C ASP A 96 11.41 1.54 -15.39
N LYS A 97 10.91 0.34 -15.05
CA LYS A 97 10.26 -0.60 -15.96
C LYS A 97 9.10 -1.32 -15.27
N ILE A 98 8.00 -1.49 -16.00
CA ILE A 98 6.87 -2.31 -15.57
C ILE A 98 6.49 -3.24 -16.72
N GLU A 99 6.38 -4.53 -16.43
CA GLU A 99 5.93 -5.56 -17.37
C GLU A 99 4.68 -6.23 -16.82
N VAL A 100 3.59 -6.24 -17.59
CA VAL A 100 2.41 -7.05 -17.27
C VAL A 100 2.70 -8.49 -17.65
N ILE A 101 2.67 -9.39 -16.67
CA ILE A 101 3.05 -10.80 -16.82
C ILE A 101 1.88 -11.76 -16.55
N GLY A 102 0.70 -11.26 -16.21
CA GLY A 102 -0.46 -12.10 -15.97
C GLY A 102 -1.67 -11.37 -15.40
N LYS A 103 -2.62 -12.15 -14.90
CA LYS A 103 -3.84 -11.68 -14.25
C LYS A 103 -4.10 -12.48 -12.98
N GLU A 104 -4.49 -11.78 -11.91
CA GLU A 104 -4.88 -12.39 -10.64
C GLU A 104 -5.95 -11.53 -9.96
N GLN A 105 -6.87 -12.17 -9.23
CA GLN A 105 -7.81 -11.46 -8.37
C GLN A 105 -7.28 -11.42 -6.95
N VAL A 106 -7.29 -10.25 -6.32
CA VAL A 106 -6.97 -10.15 -4.90
C VAL A 106 -8.21 -10.02 -4.04
N GLN A 107 -8.25 -10.80 -2.97
CA GLN A 107 -9.25 -10.68 -1.92
C GLN A 107 -8.78 -9.68 -0.86
N PRO A 108 -9.65 -8.78 -0.37
CA PRO A 108 -9.30 -7.88 0.71
C PRO A 108 -8.91 -8.63 1.99
N VAL A 109 -7.91 -8.10 2.70
CA VAL A 109 -7.56 -8.58 4.04
C VAL A 109 -8.62 -8.10 5.03
N ASN A 110 -9.33 -9.03 5.67
CA ASN A 110 -10.37 -8.70 6.65
C ASN A 110 -9.76 -8.25 7.98
N LEU A 111 -9.83 -6.95 8.27
CA LEU A 111 -9.29 -6.37 9.49
C LEU A 111 -10.07 -6.82 10.73
N ASN A 112 -11.40 -6.89 10.69
CA ASN A 112 -12.19 -7.37 11.83
C ASN A 112 -11.71 -8.75 12.30
N LYS A 113 -11.47 -9.67 11.36
CA LYS A 113 -10.95 -11.01 11.67
C LYS A 113 -9.54 -10.96 12.27
N ILE A 114 -8.64 -10.13 11.74
CA ILE A 114 -7.29 -9.97 12.30
C ILE A 114 -7.37 -9.52 13.75
N PHE A 115 -8.20 -8.52 14.05
CA PHE A 115 -8.34 -7.98 15.39
C PHE A 115 -9.09 -8.95 16.33
N GLU A 116 -10.09 -9.69 15.84
CA GLU A 116 -10.74 -10.74 16.61
C GLU A 116 -9.76 -11.85 17.02
N GLU A 117 -8.92 -12.32 16.11
CA GLU A 117 -7.89 -13.33 16.42
C GLU A 117 -6.82 -12.79 17.38
N GLU A 118 -6.47 -11.50 17.28
CA GLU A 118 -5.54 -10.89 18.23
C GLU A 118 -6.17 -10.73 19.62
N ALA A 119 -7.46 -10.38 19.70
CA ALA A 119 -8.18 -10.23 20.97
C ALA A 119 -8.23 -11.55 21.78
N LYS A 120 -8.21 -12.71 21.10
CA LYS A 120 -8.13 -14.02 21.76
C LYS A 120 -6.83 -14.23 22.54
N LYS A 121 -5.76 -13.48 22.23
CA LYS A 121 -4.47 -13.54 22.91
C LYS A 121 -4.38 -12.59 24.12
N GLY A 122 -5.35 -11.70 24.28
CA GLY A 122 -5.41 -10.73 25.37
C GLY A 122 -5.95 -9.37 24.94
N GLN A 123 -5.91 -8.41 25.87
CA GLN A 123 -6.37 -7.04 25.60
C GLN A 123 -5.53 -6.39 24.49
N ILE A 124 -6.21 -5.86 23.47
CA ILE A 124 -5.56 -5.13 22.38
C ILE A 124 -5.19 -3.72 22.86
N THR A 125 -3.89 -3.43 22.87
CA THR A 125 -3.37 -2.10 23.22
C THR A 125 -3.36 -1.18 22.00
N LYS A 126 -3.28 0.14 22.22
CA LYS A 126 -3.12 1.12 21.13
C LYS A 126 -1.88 0.86 20.27
N GLN A 127 -0.78 0.45 20.90
CA GLN A 127 0.44 0.06 20.19
C GLN A 127 0.15 -1.11 19.24
N LYS A 128 -0.59 -2.12 19.72
CA LYS A 128 -0.92 -3.29 18.91
C LYS A 128 -1.82 -2.95 17.71
N ILE A 129 -2.78 -2.04 17.89
CA ILE A 129 -3.58 -1.50 16.77
C ILE A 129 -2.66 -0.90 15.71
N GLY A 130 -1.72 -0.04 16.11
CA GLY A 130 -0.76 0.58 15.20
C GLY A 130 0.12 -0.44 14.47
N GLU A 131 0.63 -1.47 15.16
CA GLU A 131 1.39 -2.56 14.54
C GLU A 131 0.59 -3.32 13.49
N LEU A 132 -0.65 -3.69 13.81
CA LEU A 132 -1.52 -4.44 12.87
C LEU A 132 -1.89 -3.60 11.65
N PHE A 133 -2.12 -2.30 11.83
CA PHE A 133 -2.31 -1.38 10.73
C PHE A 133 -1.05 -1.22 9.86
N ASN A 134 0.11 -1.03 10.47
CA ASN A 134 1.40 -0.97 9.77
C ASN A 134 1.67 -2.23 8.94
N ASN A 135 1.36 -3.42 9.48
CA ASN A 135 1.52 -4.70 8.76
C ASN A 135 0.59 -4.85 7.54
N ASN A 136 -0.44 -4.01 7.43
CA ASN A 136 -1.40 -4.02 6.33
C ASN A 136 -1.32 -2.78 5.43
N MET A 137 -0.31 -1.91 5.63
CA MET A 137 -0.09 -0.74 4.78
C MET A 137 -0.02 -1.10 3.30
N SER A 138 -0.61 -0.25 2.47
CA SER A 138 -0.69 -0.40 1.00
C SER A 138 -1.44 -1.65 0.50
N ARG A 139 -2.01 -2.47 1.38
CA ARG A 139 -2.81 -3.64 1.00
C ARG A 139 -4.25 -3.25 0.75
N LEU A 140 -4.93 -4.06 -0.05
CA LEU A 140 -6.39 -4.04 -0.10
C LEU A 140 -6.93 -4.67 1.19
N VAL A 141 -7.66 -3.89 1.97
CA VAL A 141 -8.25 -4.31 3.25
C VAL A 141 -9.77 -4.20 3.21
N SER A 142 -10.44 -4.91 4.10
CA SER A 142 -11.88 -4.79 4.37
C SER A 142 -12.13 -4.57 5.85
N VAL A 143 -13.03 -3.65 6.16
CA VAL A 143 -13.52 -3.38 7.52
C VAL A 143 -15.04 -3.30 7.52
N SER A 144 -15.67 -3.90 8.53
CA SER A 144 -17.11 -3.79 8.78
C SER A 144 -17.34 -3.17 10.16
N GLY A 145 -18.30 -2.25 10.25
CA GLY A 145 -18.59 -1.54 11.49
C GLY A 145 -19.76 -0.58 11.36
N VAL A 146 -19.82 0.39 12.26
CA VAL A 146 -20.87 1.42 12.31
C VAL A 146 -20.26 2.78 12.02
N ILE A 147 -20.90 3.60 11.19
CA ILE A 147 -20.49 4.98 10.98
C ILE A 147 -20.68 5.78 12.28
N SER A 148 -19.60 6.30 12.87
CA SER A 148 -19.64 7.07 14.12
C SER A 148 -19.61 8.58 13.89
N ASP A 149 -18.99 9.02 12.80
CA ASP A 149 -18.95 10.40 12.30
C ASP A 149 -18.91 10.42 10.77
N ILE A 150 -19.48 11.44 10.13
CA ILE A 150 -19.50 11.57 8.67
C ILE A 150 -19.46 13.02 8.21
N GLN A 151 -18.64 13.25 7.18
CA GLN A 151 -18.44 14.53 6.50
C GLN A 151 -18.44 14.27 4.98
N ALA A 152 -18.35 15.32 4.16
CA ALA A 152 -18.51 15.21 2.71
C ALA A 152 -17.56 14.18 2.06
N TYR A 153 -16.28 14.15 2.47
CA TYR A 153 -15.23 13.32 1.86
C TYR A 153 -14.60 12.33 2.84
N GLN A 154 -15.19 12.13 4.01
CA GLN A 154 -14.66 11.20 5.00
C GLN A 154 -15.72 10.77 6.00
N PHE A 155 -15.54 9.59 6.58
CA PHE A 155 -16.33 9.12 7.71
C PHE A 155 -15.50 8.17 8.56
N ILE A 156 -15.90 7.99 9.82
CA ILE A 156 -15.23 7.07 10.74
C ILE A 156 -16.06 5.79 10.84
N VAL A 157 -15.42 4.64 10.59
CA VAL A 157 -16.00 3.33 10.87
C VAL A 157 -15.52 2.88 12.24
N LYS A 158 -16.46 2.73 13.17
CA LYS A 158 -16.23 2.20 14.50
C LYS A 158 -16.48 0.70 14.53
N THR A 159 -15.52 -0.05 15.05
CA THR A 159 -15.60 -1.49 15.32
C THR A 159 -15.55 -1.74 16.84
N ASP A 160 -15.56 -3.01 17.25
CA ASP A 160 -15.39 -3.39 18.65
C ASP A 160 -13.96 -3.14 19.17
N TYR A 161 -12.97 -3.03 18.27
CA TYR A 161 -11.55 -3.02 18.63
C TYR A 161 -10.83 -1.71 18.29
N PHE A 162 -11.29 -1.00 17.27
CA PHE A 162 -10.67 0.21 16.75
C PHE A 162 -11.67 1.08 15.99
N ASP A 163 -11.32 2.36 15.86
CA ASP A 163 -11.96 3.30 14.95
C ASP A 163 -10.98 3.56 13.79
N ILE A 164 -11.48 3.61 12.56
CA ILE A 164 -10.64 3.88 11.38
C ILE A 164 -11.29 4.95 10.49
N LEU A 165 -10.47 5.88 10.00
CA LEU A 165 -10.89 6.89 9.04
C LEU A 165 -11.05 6.25 7.65
N ILE A 166 -12.21 6.43 7.05
CA ILE A 166 -12.41 6.19 5.63
C ILE A 166 -12.29 7.54 4.93
N TYR A 167 -11.27 7.71 4.11
CA TYR A 167 -11.04 8.95 3.36
C TYR A 167 -11.34 8.73 1.88
N ILE A 168 -12.23 9.57 1.34
CA ILE A 168 -12.68 9.48 -0.05
C ILE A 168 -11.85 10.47 -0.88
N ARG A 169 -10.96 9.92 -1.70
CA ARG A 169 -10.21 10.69 -2.68
C ARG A 169 -11.17 11.28 -3.71
N LYS A 170 -10.94 12.54 -4.09
CA LYS A 170 -11.77 13.26 -5.08
C LYS A 170 -11.78 12.51 -6.42
N GLU A 171 -10.63 11.94 -6.77
CA GLU A 171 -10.36 11.16 -7.98
C GLU A 171 -11.25 9.91 -8.07
N ALA A 172 -11.63 9.32 -6.93
CA ALA A 172 -12.46 8.12 -6.88
C ALA A 172 -13.95 8.39 -7.21
N ASN A 173 -14.38 9.65 -7.16
CA ASN A 173 -15.74 10.09 -7.44
C ASN A 173 -16.83 9.31 -6.68
N ILE A 174 -16.57 9.01 -5.40
CA ILE A 174 -17.49 8.27 -4.53
C ILE A 174 -18.42 9.24 -3.82
N SER A 175 -19.71 8.89 -3.75
CA SER A 175 -20.72 9.65 -3.03
C SER A 175 -20.98 9.10 -1.64
N THR A 176 -21.11 10.00 -0.67
CA THR A 176 -21.51 9.73 0.73
C THR A 176 -22.96 10.08 1.03
N LYS A 177 -23.72 10.58 0.04
CA LYS A 177 -25.07 11.15 0.26
C LYS A 177 -26.07 10.19 0.92
N GLU A 178 -25.94 8.90 0.63
CA GLU A 178 -26.83 7.85 1.16
C GLU A 178 -26.36 7.27 2.51
N LEU A 179 -25.22 7.75 3.01
CA LEU A 179 -24.63 7.33 4.27
C LEU A 179 -24.97 8.33 5.37
N LYS A 180 -25.18 7.83 6.58
CA LYS A 180 -25.33 8.64 7.78
C LYS A 180 -24.73 7.95 9.00
N LYS A 181 -24.48 8.72 10.05
CA LYS A 181 -24.13 8.20 11.37
C LYS A 181 -25.14 7.14 11.83
N GLY A 182 -24.62 6.03 12.34
CA GLY A 182 -25.40 4.88 12.78
C GLY A 182 -25.63 3.81 11.71
N ASP A 183 -25.35 4.09 10.42
CA ASP A 183 -25.40 3.06 9.39
C ASP A 183 -24.33 1.99 9.64
N LYS A 184 -24.70 0.72 9.45
CA LYS A 184 -23.74 -0.37 9.37
C LYS A 184 -23.17 -0.41 7.96
N VAL A 185 -21.86 -0.56 7.85
CA VAL A 185 -21.18 -0.59 6.56
C VAL A 185 -20.09 -1.64 6.53
N THR A 186 -19.81 -2.15 5.33
CA THR A 186 -18.58 -2.83 4.97
C THR A 186 -17.83 -1.97 3.96
N VAL A 187 -16.57 -1.68 4.23
CA VAL A 187 -15.71 -0.83 3.41
C VAL A 187 -14.47 -1.60 2.98
N ASN A 188 -14.25 -1.69 1.68
CA ASN A 188 -13.00 -2.13 1.09
C ASN A 188 -12.16 -0.91 0.69
N GLY A 189 -10.84 -1.04 0.70
CA GLY A 189 -9.98 0.03 0.23
C GLY A 189 -8.50 -0.23 0.50
N ILE A 190 -7.67 0.72 0.09
CA ILE A 190 -6.22 0.63 0.30
C ILE A 190 -5.89 1.23 1.67
N MET A 191 -5.22 0.45 2.51
CA MET A 191 -4.71 0.94 3.80
C MET A 191 -3.59 1.95 3.58
N TYR A 192 -3.70 3.12 4.17
CA TYR A 192 -2.80 4.24 3.95
C TYR A 192 -2.53 5.01 5.25
N LEU A 193 -1.52 5.87 5.22
CA LEU A 193 -1.08 6.69 6.35
C LEU A 193 -0.88 8.12 5.84
N TYR A 194 -1.60 9.08 6.38
CA TYR A 194 -1.44 10.49 6.06
C TYR A 194 -1.20 11.29 7.34
N LYS A 195 -0.01 11.89 7.47
CA LYS A 195 0.38 12.71 8.65
C LYS A 195 0.00 12.04 9.97
N ASP A 196 0.49 10.81 10.16
CA ASP A 196 0.26 9.97 11.35
C ASP A 196 -1.18 9.46 11.57
N THR A 197 -2.08 9.70 10.61
CA THR A 197 -3.45 9.17 10.65
C THR A 197 -3.59 7.99 9.70
N PHE A 198 -3.92 6.82 10.24
CA PHE A 198 -4.29 5.67 9.43
C PHE A 198 -5.64 5.90 8.76
N GLU A 199 -5.71 5.64 7.47
CA GLU A 199 -6.91 5.79 6.66
C GLU A 199 -7.08 4.61 5.70
N ILE A 200 -8.32 4.30 5.35
CA ILE A 200 -8.64 3.39 4.25
C ILE A 200 -9.15 4.25 3.10
N LEU A 201 -8.62 4.00 1.90
CA LEU A 201 -8.97 4.69 0.66
C LEU A 201 -9.84 3.76 -0.21
N PRO A 202 -11.18 3.90 -0.19
CA PRO A 202 -12.04 3.12 -1.08
C PRO A 202 -11.78 3.49 -2.53
N ARG A 203 -11.78 2.49 -3.42
CA ARG A 203 -11.38 2.67 -4.82
C ARG A 203 -12.54 3.11 -5.72
N PHE A 204 -13.76 2.70 -5.39
CA PHE A 204 -14.97 2.99 -6.15
C PHE A 204 -16.22 2.87 -5.27
N GLN A 205 -17.38 3.33 -5.74
CA GLN A 205 -18.62 3.35 -4.94
C GLN A 205 -18.99 1.98 -4.36
N ALA A 206 -18.79 0.90 -5.11
CA ALA A 206 -19.08 -0.47 -4.68
C ALA A 206 -18.12 -1.00 -3.60
N ASP A 207 -17.02 -0.30 -3.29
CA ASP A 207 -16.19 -0.63 -2.13
C ASP A 207 -16.87 -0.21 -0.82
N ILE A 208 -17.96 0.57 -0.84
CA ILE A 208 -18.75 0.93 0.34
C ILE A 208 -20.13 0.30 0.24
N VAL A 209 -20.40 -0.69 1.08
CA VAL A 209 -21.68 -1.41 1.16
C VAL A 209 -22.36 -1.08 2.47
N LYS A 210 -23.62 -0.64 2.42
CA LYS A 210 -24.48 -0.43 3.59
C LYS A 210 -25.23 -1.72 3.91
N ASN A 211 -25.16 -2.16 5.16
CA ASN A 211 -25.71 -3.42 5.68
C ASN A 211 -26.96 -3.23 6.54
#